data_AF-A0A1G0XWT3-F1
#
_entry.id   AF-A0A1G0XWT3-F1
#
_cell.length_a   1.000
_cell.length_b   1.000
_cell.length_c   1.000
_cell.angle_alpha   90.00
_cell.angle_beta   90.00
_cell.angle_gamma   90.00
#
_symmetry.space_group_name_H-M   'P 1'
#
loop_
_entity.id
_entity.type
_entity.pdbx_description
1 polymer ?
#
loop_
_entity_poly.entity_id
_entity_poly.type
_entity_poly.pdbx_seq_one_letter_code
_entity_poly.pdbx_strand_id
1 'polypeptide(L)' 'MKTPSRYLPFKKARKFARSLGLESHCEWNHFVRTHLKTMPHSIPHNPAAIYRFEWKGWKDWLGAN' A
#
# COMPACT_ATOMS: atom_id res chain seq x y z
N MET A 1 8.90 -8.80 -21.83
CA MET A 1 7.44 -8.70 -21.52
C MET A 1 7.30 -8.28 -20.06
N LYS A 2 6.61 -7.18 -19.76
CA LYS A 2 6.25 -6.86 -18.37
C LYS A 2 5.04 -7.73 -18.06
N THR A 3 5.20 -8.74 -17.21
CA THR A 3 4.07 -9.53 -16.70
C THR A 3 3.02 -8.57 -16.14
N PRO A 4 1.72 -8.80 -16.36
CA PRO A 4 0.69 -7.99 -15.72
C PRO A 4 0.86 -8.15 -14.21
N SER A 5 1.28 -7.05 -13.55
CA SER A 5 1.39 -7.02 -12.11
C SER A 5 0.01 -7.28 -11.52
N ARG A 6 -0.08 -8.23 -10.58
CA ARG A 6 -1.28 -8.48 -9.77
C ARG A 6 -1.73 -7.22 -9.01
N TYR A 7 -0.81 -6.26 -8.82
CA TYR A 7 -1.01 -5.05 -8.04
C TYR A 7 -1.36 -3.85 -8.90
N LEU A 8 -2.17 -2.95 -8.32
CA LEU A 8 -2.48 -1.66 -8.91
C LEU A 8 -1.19 -0.84 -9.14
N PRO A 9 -1.19 0.10 -10.11
CA PRO A 9 -0.13 1.08 -10.22
C PRO A 9 0.06 1.85 -8.90
N PHE A 10 1.31 2.20 -8.56
CA PHE A 10 1.66 2.87 -7.30
C PHE A 10 0.72 4.01 -6.95
N LYS A 11 0.43 4.92 -7.90
CA LYS A 11 -0.48 6.06 -7.67
C LYS A 11 -1.88 5.64 -7.23
N LYS A 12 -2.45 4.58 -7.82
CA LYS A 12 -3.78 4.07 -7.47
C LYS A 12 -3.76 3.36 -6.11
N ALA A 13 -2.74 2.53 -5.88
CA ALA A 13 -2.59 1.82 -4.61
C ALA A 13 -2.33 2.78 -3.43
N ARG A 14 -1.54 3.84 -3.66
CA ARG A 14 -1.27 4.91 -2.70
C ARG A 14 -2.54 5.72 -2.40
N LYS A 15 -3.38 6.00 -3.40
CA LYS A 15 -4.67 6.67 -3.17
C LYS A 15 -5.57 5.85 -2.23
N PHE A 16 -5.60 4.53 -2.42
CA PHE A 16 -6.30 3.63 -1.49
C PHE A 16 -5.69 3.69 -0.09
N ALA A 17 -4.36 3.59 0.04
CA ALA A 17 -3.70 3.64 1.34
C ALA A 17 -3.99 4.93 2.10
N ARG A 18 -3.95 6.08 1.40
CA ARG A 18 -4.30 7.39 1.97
C ARG A 18 -5.78 7.50 2.38
N SER A 19 -6.70 6.86 1.65
CA SER A 19 -8.12 6.88 2.01
C SER A 19 -8.44 6.12 3.31
N LEU A 20 -7.52 5.30 3.81
CA LEU A 20 -7.67 4.64 5.10
C LEU A 20 -7.38 5.57 6.29
N GLY A 21 -6.74 6.73 6.05
CA GLY A 21 -6.41 7.68 7.12
C GLY A 21 -5.42 7.17 8.16
N LEU A 22 -4.58 6.18 7.80
CA LEU A 22 -3.58 5.63 8.70
C LEU A 22 -2.36 6.55 8.74
N GLU A 23 -1.74 6.71 9.90
CA GLU A 23 -0.65 7.67 10.10
C GLU A 23 0.72 7.00 10.18
N SER A 24 0.75 5.69 10.42
CA SER A 24 1.98 4.97 10.72
C SER A 24 2.11 3.62 10.02
N HIS A 25 3.35 3.15 9.86
CA HIS A 25 3.64 1.79 9.41
C HIS A 25 3.02 0.73 10.33
N CYS A 26 2.99 1.00 11.65
CA CYS A 26 2.38 0.12 12.63
C CYS A 26 0.88 -0.04 12.37
N GLU A 27 0.17 1.06 12.10
CA GLU A 27 -1.24 1.04 11.74
C GLU A 27 -1.49 0.34 10.40
N TRP A 28 -0.64 0.58 9.39
CA TRP A 28 -0.72 -0.15 8.12
C TRP A 28 -0.62 -1.66 8.34
N ASN A 29 0.38 -2.12 9.10
CA ASN A 29 0.55 -3.54 9.39
C ASN A 29 -0.62 -4.11 10.20
N HIS A 30 -1.12 -3.34 11.18
CA HIS A 30 -2.28 -3.73 11.95
C HIS A 30 -3.52 -3.88 11.05
N PHE A 31 -3.79 -2.89 10.21
CA PHE A 31 -4.88 -2.89 9.24
C PHE A 31 -4.80 -4.09 8.30
N VAL A 32 -3.64 -4.32 7.67
CA VAL A 32 -3.43 -5.46 6.76
C VAL A 32 -3.73 -6.78 7.47
N ARG A 33 -3.24 -6.96 8.70
CA ARG A 33 -3.43 -8.19 9.48
C ARG A 33 -4.89 -8.42 9.88
N THR A 34 -5.61 -7.37 10.25
CA THR A 34 -7.02 -7.46 10.65
C THR A 34 -7.97 -7.57 9.46
N HIS A 35 -7.58 -7.06 8.29
CA HIS A 35 -8.41 -7.01 7.09
C HIS A 35 -7.94 -7.96 5.97
N LEU A 36 -7.14 -9.00 6.27
CA LEU A 36 -6.60 -9.94 5.28
C LEU A 36 -7.66 -10.52 4.32
N LYS A 37 -8.91 -10.69 4.78
CA LYS A 37 -10.01 -11.25 3.98
C LYS A 37 -10.75 -10.20 3.14
N THR A 38 -10.73 -8.93 3.55
CA THR A 38 -11.53 -7.85 2.95
C THR A 38 -10.66 -6.86 2.17
N MET A 39 -9.34 -6.88 2.39
CA MET A 39 -8.39 -6.05 1.67
C MET A 39 -8.31 -6.49 0.20
N PRO A 40 -8.39 -5.56 -0.76
CA PRO A 40 -8.31 -5.91 -2.17
C PRO A 40 -6.97 -6.59 -2.50
N HIS A 41 -7.02 -7.73 -3.19
CA HIS A 41 -5.82 -8.49 -3.59
C HIS A 41 -4.85 -7.69 -4.48
N SER A 42 -5.35 -6.61 -5.09
CA SER A 42 -4.60 -5.69 -5.92
C SER A 42 -3.82 -4.64 -5.13
N ILE A 43 -3.97 -4.59 -3.80
CA ILE A 43 -3.17 -3.75 -2.91
C ILE A 43 -2.14 -4.67 -2.22
N PRO A 44 -0.83 -4.39 -2.36
CA PRO A 44 0.18 -5.22 -1.73
C PRO A 44 0.24 -4.98 -0.22
N HIS A 45 0.44 -6.05 0.54
CA HIS A 45 0.68 -5.98 1.99
C HIS A 45 1.99 -5.24 2.31
N ASN A 46 3.03 -5.50 1.50
CA ASN A 46 4.32 -4.82 1.57
C ASN A 46 4.52 -3.93 0.33
N PRO A 47 4.03 -2.68 0.34
CA PRO A 47 4.17 -1.77 -0.79
C PRO A 47 5.62 -1.38 -1.08
N ALA A 48 6.51 -1.38 -0.08
CA ALA A 48 7.92 -1.06 -0.27
C ALA A 48 8.64 -2.09 -1.17
N ALA A 49 8.31 -3.38 -1.00
CA ALA A 49 8.87 -4.45 -1.83
C ALA A 49 8.35 -4.41 -3.27
N ILE A 50 7.07 -4.09 -3.46
CA ILE A 50 6.42 -4.08 -4.78
C ILE A 50 6.77 -2.83 -5.58
N TYR A 51 6.75 -1.66 -4.93
CA TYR A 51 6.98 -0.37 -5.58
C TYR A 51 8.38 0.17 -5.31
N ARG A 52 9.40 -0.71 -5.29
CA ARG A 52 10.77 -0.38 -4.87
C ARG A 52 11.37 0.90 -5.50
N PHE A 53 11.00 1.20 -6.75
CA PHE A 53 11.51 2.37 -7.49
C PHE A 53 10.68 3.64 -7.30
N GLU A 54 9.42 3.51 -6.86
CA GLU A 54 8.49 4.63 -6.64
C GLU A 54 8.33 4.94 -5.14
N TRP A 55 8.75 4.02 -4.28
CA TRP A 55 8.64 4.09 -2.84
C TRP A 55 9.49 5.22 -2.26
N LYS A 56 8.85 6.11 -1.50
CA LYS A 56 9.49 7.25 -0.81
C LYS A 56 9.37 7.17 0.71
N GLY A 57 9.00 6.00 1.24
CA GLY A 57 8.75 5.79 2.66
C GLY A 57 7.27 5.90 3.03
N TRP A 58 7.00 5.58 4.29
CA TRP A 58 5.64 5.47 4.84
C TRP A 58 4.88 6.79 4.83
N LYS A 59 5.57 7.92 5.07
CA LYS A 59 4.95 9.26 5.01
C LYS A 59 4.33 9.54 3.63
N ASP A 60 5.07 9.29 2.54
CA ASP A 60 4.51 9.45 1.19
C ASP A 60 3.37 8.46 0.93
N TRP A 61 3.54 7.20 1.32
CA TRP A 61 2.56 6.16 1.08
C TRP A 61 1.21 6.43 1.76
N LEU A 62 1.25 6.80 3.03
CA LEU A 62 0.08 7.00 3.87
C LEU A 62 -0.46 8.43 3.82
N GLY A 63 0.34 9.40 3.36
CA GLY A 63 -0.04 10.80 3.37
C GLY A 63 -0.05 11.42 4.76
N ALA A 64 0.63 10.79 5.72
CA ALA A 64 0.83 11.30 7.07
C ALA A 64 1.85 12.45 7.06
N ASN A 65 1.56 13.51 7.81
CA ASN A 65 2.47 14.67 7.98
C ASN A 65 3.61 14.34 8.95
#